data_AF-A0A7Z1DSA2-F1
#
_entry.id   AF-A0A7Z1DSA2-F1
#
_cell.length_a   1.000
_cell.length_b   1.000
_cell.length_c   1.000
_cell.angle_alpha   90.00
_cell.angle_beta   90.00
_cell.angle_gamma   90.00
#
_symmetry.space_group_name_H-M   'P 1'
#
loop_
_entity.id
_entity.type
_entity.pdbx_description
1 polymer ?
#
loop_
_entity_poly.entity_id
_entity_poly.type
_entity_poly.pdbx_seq_one_letter_code
_entity_poly.pdbx_strand_id
1 'polypeptide(L)'
;MSSGHIVQIIGAVIDVEFPRDSVPSVYDALLLEGGETTLEVQQQLGDGIVRTIAMGSTEGLKRGLKAENTGKPISVPVGTKTLGRIMDVLGRPIDEQGEIGEEERWGIHRKAPGYADQSASADLLETGIKVIDLICPFAKGGKVGLFGGAGVGKTVNMMELINNIAKEHSGLSVFAGVGERTREGNDFYYEMKESNVLDKVAMVYGQMNEPPGNRLRVALTGLTMAEKFRDEGRDVLLFVDNIYRYTLAGTEVSALLGRMPSAVGYQPTLAQEMGELQERITSTKTGSITSIQAVYVPADDLTDPSPATTFSHLDATVVLSRDIASKGIYPAIDPLDSTSRQLDPLVIGEQHYNVARGVQNVLQRYKELKDIIAILGMDELSEDDKLIVSRARKIERFLSQPFHVAEVFTGSPGKYVSLKETIASFEGILNGDYDDMPEQAFYMCGGIEEAIEKAKAMKAKEGK
;
A
#
# COMPACT_ATOMS: atom_id res chain seq x y z
N MET A 1 -3.53 -23.72 -31.87
CA MET A 1 -3.50 -24.00 -30.42
C MET A 1 -2.96 -25.40 -30.23
N SER A 2 -1.89 -25.55 -29.47
CA SER A 2 -1.37 -26.87 -29.10
C SER A 2 -2.11 -27.37 -27.87
N SER A 3 -2.31 -28.68 -27.78
CA SER A 3 -2.93 -29.32 -26.63
C SER A 3 -1.98 -30.34 -26.03
N GLY A 4 -1.89 -30.33 -24.71
CA GLY A 4 -1.16 -31.29 -23.91
C GLY A 4 -2.09 -32.08 -23.00
N HIS A 5 -1.51 -32.91 -22.14
CA HIS A 5 -2.24 -33.68 -21.15
C HIS A 5 -1.50 -33.72 -19.82
N ILE A 6 -2.25 -33.78 -18.71
CA ILE A 6 -1.67 -33.80 -17.37
C ILE A 6 -0.95 -35.14 -17.14
N VAL A 7 0.34 -35.09 -16.79
CA VAL A 7 1.13 -36.28 -16.46
C VAL A 7 1.34 -36.45 -14.95
N GLN A 8 1.41 -35.35 -14.20
CA GLN A 8 1.66 -35.35 -12.76
C GLN A 8 0.97 -34.18 -12.06
N ILE A 9 0.51 -34.42 -10.82
CA ILE A 9 -0.14 -33.42 -9.97
C ILE A 9 0.51 -33.54 -8.58
N ILE A 10 1.17 -32.47 -8.11
CA ILE A 10 1.74 -32.35 -6.76
C ILE A 10 1.22 -31.06 -6.14
N GLY A 11 0.15 -31.16 -5.35
CA GLY A 11 -0.50 -29.98 -4.78
C GLY A 11 -0.91 -29.00 -5.88
N ALA A 12 -0.44 -27.75 -5.80
CA ALA A 12 -0.70 -26.70 -6.79
C ALA A 12 0.20 -26.76 -8.03
N VAL A 13 1.22 -27.64 -8.06
CA VAL A 13 2.13 -27.80 -9.21
C VAL A 13 1.65 -28.96 -10.07
N ILE A 14 1.46 -28.68 -11.36
CA ILE A 14 0.95 -29.63 -12.33
C ILE A 14 1.93 -29.69 -13.51
N ASP A 15 2.40 -30.89 -13.83
CA ASP A 15 3.24 -31.11 -15.00
C ASP A 15 2.34 -31.58 -16.16
N VAL A 16 2.50 -30.93 -17.31
CA VAL A 16 1.69 -31.16 -18.52
C VAL A 16 2.62 -31.50 -19.68
N GLU A 17 2.33 -32.58 -20.40
CA GLU A 17 3.10 -33.01 -21.56
C GLU A 17 2.43 -32.54 -22.86
N PHE A 18 3.19 -31.81 -23.66
CA PHE A 18 2.84 -31.35 -25.00
C PHE A 18 3.68 -32.07 -26.06
N PRO A 19 3.20 -32.14 -27.32
CA PRO A 19 4.04 -32.56 -28.43
C PRO A 19 5.29 -31.67 -28.54
N ARG A 20 6.46 -32.30 -28.76
CA ARG A 20 7.79 -31.65 -28.74
C ARG A 20 7.92 -30.43 -29.65
N ASP A 21 7.19 -30.39 -30.74
CA ASP A 21 7.22 -29.27 -31.70
C ASP A 21 6.32 -28.09 -31.29
N SER A 22 5.63 -28.20 -30.15
CA SER A 22 4.57 -27.28 -29.75
C SER A 22 4.54 -26.95 -28.25
N VAL A 23 5.71 -26.98 -27.63
CA VAL A 23 5.91 -26.70 -26.20
C VAL A 23 5.55 -25.24 -25.88
N PRO A 24 4.66 -24.98 -24.91
CA PRO A 24 4.32 -23.64 -24.46
C PRO A 24 5.52 -22.85 -23.92
N SER A 25 5.49 -21.52 -24.07
CA SER A 25 6.50 -20.63 -23.49
C SER A 25 6.31 -20.48 -21.99
N VAL A 26 7.38 -20.08 -21.29
CA VAL A 26 7.26 -19.67 -19.88
C VAL A 26 6.29 -18.49 -19.78
N TYR A 27 5.43 -18.53 -18.78
CA TYR A 27 4.30 -17.64 -18.52
C TYR A 27 3.07 -17.78 -19.44
N ASP A 28 3.07 -18.70 -20.41
CA ASP A 28 1.84 -19.01 -21.15
C ASP A 28 0.77 -19.55 -20.20
N ALA A 29 -0.47 -19.12 -20.41
CA ALA A 29 -1.64 -19.66 -19.73
C ALA A 29 -2.15 -20.90 -20.47
N LEU A 30 -2.43 -21.97 -19.73
CA LEU A 30 -3.07 -23.19 -20.21
C LEU A 30 -4.47 -23.31 -19.61
N LEU A 31 -5.45 -23.63 -20.44
CA LEU A 31 -6.82 -23.86 -20.01
C LEU A 31 -7.08 -25.37 -19.93
N LEU A 32 -7.51 -25.85 -18.77
CA LEU A 32 -7.90 -27.24 -18.63
C LEU A 32 -9.28 -27.50 -19.27
N GLU A 33 -9.44 -28.68 -19.87
CA GLU A 33 -10.73 -29.15 -20.38
C GLU A 33 -11.75 -29.22 -19.24
N GLY A 34 -12.88 -28.52 -19.40
CA GLY A 34 -13.85 -28.25 -18.33
C GLY A 34 -13.80 -26.81 -17.80
N GLY A 35 -12.79 -26.01 -18.16
CA GLY A 35 -12.79 -24.54 -18.08
C GLY A 35 -12.65 -23.92 -16.69
N GLU A 36 -12.68 -24.70 -15.61
CA GLU A 36 -12.69 -24.16 -14.24
C GLU A 36 -11.30 -23.72 -13.73
N THR A 37 -10.22 -24.34 -14.22
CA THR A 37 -8.86 -24.11 -13.72
C THR A 37 -7.92 -23.67 -14.84
N THR A 38 -7.20 -22.58 -14.60
CA THR A 38 -6.12 -22.10 -15.47
C THR A 38 -4.78 -22.48 -14.87
N LEU A 39 -3.83 -22.93 -15.69
CA LEU A 39 -2.46 -23.21 -15.29
C LEU A 39 -1.52 -22.16 -15.90
N GLU A 40 -0.49 -21.75 -15.17
CA GLU A 40 0.56 -20.86 -15.70
C GLU A 40 1.88 -21.62 -15.80
N VAL A 41 2.48 -21.65 -16.99
CA VAL A 41 3.76 -22.32 -17.23
C VAL A 41 4.90 -21.60 -16.50
N GLN A 42 5.66 -22.33 -15.67
CA GLN A 42 6.81 -21.80 -14.93
C GLN A 42 8.16 -22.27 -15.48
N GLN A 43 8.23 -23.53 -15.93
CA GLN A 43 9.48 -24.15 -16.38
C GLN A 43 9.22 -25.14 -17.50
N GLN A 44 10.20 -25.32 -18.38
CA GLN A 44 10.24 -26.39 -19.36
C GLN A 44 11.22 -27.45 -18.85
N LEU A 45 10.74 -28.66 -18.54
CA LEU A 45 11.57 -29.73 -17.95
C LEU A 45 12.33 -30.54 -19.01
N GLY A 46 11.89 -30.47 -20.27
CA GLY A 46 12.39 -31.29 -21.37
C GLY A 46 11.36 -32.32 -21.83
N ASP A 47 11.63 -32.96 -22.96
CA ASP A 47 10.75 -33.98 -23.57
C ASP A 47 9.30 -33.56 -23.82
N GLY A 48 9.03 -32.25 -23.95
CA GLY A 48 7.68 -31.72 -24.12
C GLY A 48 6.91 -31.51 -22.82
N ILE A 49 7.52 -31.80 -21.66
CA ILE A 49 6.91 -31.59 -20.35
C ILE A 49 7.18 -30.15 -19.87
N VAL A 50 6.10 -29.46 -19.52
CA VAL A 50 6.12 -28.16 -18.87
C VAL A 50 5.60 -28.28 -17.44
N ARG A 51 6.27 -27.59 -16.52
CA ARG A 51 5.85 -27.46 -15.13
C ARG A 51 5.03 -26.20 -14.97
N THR A 52 3.85 -26.33 -14.39
CA THR A 52 2.88 -25.25 -14.25
C THR A 52 2.44 -25.06 -12.81
N ILE A 53 1.85 -23.90 -12.51
CA ILE A 53 1.16 -23.63 -11.26
C ILE A 53 -0.32 -23.43 -11.57
N ALA A 54 -1.18 -24.07 -10.77
CA ALA A 54 -2.62 -23.89 -10.87
C ALA A 54 -3.10 -22.57 -10.25
N MET A 55 -3.98 -21.89 -10.99
CA MET A 55 -4.73 -20.71 -10.56
C MET A 55 -6.17 -21.13 -10.21
N GLY A 56 -6.33 -21.76 -9.05
CA GLY A 56 -7.59 -22.37 -8.60
C GLY A 56 -7.39 -23.72 -7.91
N SER A 57 -8.49 -24.33 -7.48
CA SER A 57 -8.44 -25.64 -6.82
C SER A 57 -7.93 -26.72 -7.78
N THR A 58 -7.05 -27.58 -7.27
CA THR A 58 -6.55 -28.77 -7.98
C THR A 58 -7.29 -30.04 -7.56
N GLU A 59 -8.29 -29.93 -6.68
CA GLU A 59 -9.10 -31.07 -6.25
C GLU A 59 -9.92 -31.62 -7.42
N GLY A 60 -9.99 -32.95 -7.53
CA GLY A 60 -10.73 -33.61 -8.60
C GLY A 60 -10.01 -33.68 -9.95
N LEU A 61 -8.85 -33.01 -10.12
CA LEU A 61 -8.03 -33.13 -11.32
C LEU A 61 -7.44 -34.53 -11.47
N LYS A 62 -7.37 -35.02 -12.71
CA LYS A 62 -6.90 -36.36 -13.05
C LYS A 62 -5.80 -36.30 -14.10
N ARG A 63 -4.89 -37.27 -14.04
CA ARG A 63 -3.91 -37.49 -15.11
C ARG A 63 -4.63 -37.85 -16.42
N GLY A 64 -4.07 -37.41 -17.54
CA GLY A 64 -4.66 -37.56 -18.87
C GLY A 64 -5.69 -36.49 -19.24
N LEU A 65 -6.07 -35.60 -18.31
CA LEU A 65 -6.93 -34.46 -18.64
C LEU A 65 -6.23 -33.55 -19.66
N LYS A 66 -6.97 -33.08 -20.67
CA LYS A 66 -6.44 -32.23 -21.72
C LYS A 66 -6.22 -30.79 -21.21
N ALA A 67 -5.12 -30.18 -21.65
CA ALA A 67 -4.77 -28.80 -21.39
C ALA A 67 -4.51 -28.08 -22.71
N GLU A 68 -5.15 -26.95 -22.95
CA GLU A 68 -5.03 -26.17 -24.19
C GLU A 68 -4.16 -24.95 -23.96
N ASN A 69 -3.10 -24.79 -24.77
CA ASN A 69 -2.25 -23.62 -24.70
C ASN A 69 -2.94 -22.41 -25.38
N THR A 70 -3.10 -21.33 -24.62
CA THR A 70 -3.64 -20.06 -25.12
C THR A 70 -2.65 -19.29 -25.98
N GLY A 71 -1.34 -19.59 -25.87
CA GLY A 71 -0.24 -18.93 -26.59
C GLY A 71 0.08 -17.52 -26.10
N LYS A 72 -0.44 -17.15 -24.93
CA LYS A 72 -0.25 -15.84 -24.30
C LYS A 72 -0.31 -15.97 -22.78
N PRO A 73 0.23 -15.00 -22.04
CA PRO A 73 0.09 -14.97 -20.60
C PRO A 73 -1.36 -14.78 -20.14
N ILE A 74 -1.60 -15.05 -18.85
CA ILE A 74 -2.88 -14.72 -18.18
C ILE A 74 -3.23 -13.27 -18.50
N SER A 75 -4.42 -13.06 -19.05
CA SER A 75 -4.88 -11.77 -19.57
C SER A 75 -6.15 -11.31 -18.87
N VAL A 76 -6.10 -10.10 -18.29
CA VAL A 76 -7.12 -9.55 -17.39
C VAL A 76 -7.80 -8.34 -18.02
N PRO A 77 -9.08 -8.07 -17.69
CA PRO A 77 -9.78 -6.89 -18.20
C PRO A 77 -9.14 -5.62 -17.66
N VAL A 78 -9.07 -4.58 -18.50
CA VAL A 78 -8.50 -3.28 -18.15
C VAL A 78 -9.40 -2.14 -18.66
N GLY A 79 -9.15 -0.92 -18.18
CA GLY A 79 -9.90 0.28 -18.58
C GLY A 79 -10.99 0.68 -17.59
N THR A 80 -11.72 1.76 -17.88
CA THR A 80 -12.64 2.40 -16.93
C THR A 80 -13.85 1.54 -16.54
N LYS A 81 -14.18 0.49 -17.31
CA LYS A 81 -15.25 -0.46 -17.01
C LYS A 81 -14.94 -1.36 -15.81
N THR A 82 -13.67 -1.45 -15.40
CA THR A 82 -13.26 -2.22 -14.20
C THR A 82 -13.47 -1.44 -12.90
N LEU A 83 -13.74 -0.14 -12.96
CA LEU A 83 -13.99 0.70 -11.79
C LEU A 83 -15.28 0.27 -11.08
N GLY A 84 -15.24 0.20 -9.76
CA GLY A 84 -16.32 -0.27 -8.90
C GLY A 84 -16.55 -1.78 -8.90
N ARG A 85 -15.75 -2.54 -9.66
CA ARG A 85 -15.86 -4.00 -9.78
C ARG A 85 -14.85 -4.72 -8.92
N ILE A 86 -15.22 -5.93 -8.49
CA ILE A 86 -14.33 -6.84 -7.77
C ILE A 86 -13.95 -7.99 -8.69
N MET A 87 -12.66 -8.20 -8.90
CA MET A 87 -12.11 -9.24 -9.77
C MET A 87 -11.21 -10.21 -9.02
N ASP A 88 -11.14 -11.45 -9.50
CA ASP A 88 -10.12 -12.41 -9.07
C ASP A 88 -8.79 -12.24 -9.84
N VAL A 89 -7.80 -13.09 -9.53
CA VAL A 89 -6.48 -13.08 -10.19
C VAL A 89 -6.54 -13.25 -11.71
N LEU A 90 -7.55 -13.96 -12.25
CA LEU A 90 -7.75 -14.20 -13.68
C LEU A 90 -8.58 -13.10 -14.35
N GLY A 91 -9.02 -12.09 -13.58
CA GLY A 91 -9.85 -11.01 -14.08
C GLY A 91 -11.32 -11.38 -14.23
N ARG A 92 -11.80 -12.42 -13.55
CA ARG A 92 -13.22 -12.80 -13.53
C ARG A 92 -13.94 -11.98 -12.45
N PRO A 93 -15.14 -11.44 -12.72
CA PRO A 93 -15.88 -10.71 -11.69
C PRO A 93 -16.38 -11.65 -10.59
N ILE A 94 -16.20 -11.24 -9.33
CA ILE A 94 -16.62 -11.99 -8.13
C ILE A 94 -17.59 -11.19 -7.25
N ASP A 95 -18.13 -10.10 -7.78
CA ASP A 95 -19.06 -9.19 -7.10
C ASP A 95 -20.55 -9.47 -7.38
N GLU A 96 -20.86 -10.52 -8.14
CA GLU A 96 -22.23 -10.88 -8.57
C GLU A 96 -22.96 -9.77 -9.36
N GLN A 97 -22.25 -8.76 -9.90
CA GLN A 97 -22.84 -7.67 -10.69
C GLN A 97 -22.88 -7.94 -12.20
N GLY A 98 -22.84 -9.20 -12.60
CA GLY A 98 -22.79 -9.63 -14.00
C GLY A 98 -21.42 -9.41 -14.66
N GLU A 99 -21.38 -9.39 -15.98
CA GLU A 99 -20.14 -9.21 -16.74
C GLU A 99 -19.56 -7.79 -16.59
N ILE A 100 -18.25 -7.63 -16.80
CA ILE A 100 -17.55 -6.33 -16.67
C ILE A 100 -17.87 -5.42 -17.86
N GLY A 101 -18.09 -6.01 -19.04
CA GLY A 101 -18.26 -5.25 -20.28
C GLY A 101 -16.94 -4.63 -20.73
N GLU A 102 -15.83 -5.35 -20.52
CA GLU A 102 -14.51 -4.87 -20.90
C GLU A 102 -14.34 -4.73 -22.42
N GLU A 103 -13.57 -3.73 -22.84
CA GLU A 103 -13.24 -3.51 -24.26
C GLU A 103 -11.87 -4.12 -24.61
N GLU A 104 -10.98 -4.23 -23.62
CA GLU A 104 -9.60 -4.65 -23.80
C GLU A 104 -9.14 -5.56 -22.65
N ARG A 105 -8.22 -6.49 -22.97
CA ARG A 105 -7.55 -7.36 -22.00
C ARG A 105 -6.04 -7.31 -22.17
N TRP A 106 -5.31 -7.16 -21.08
CA TRP A 106 -3.85 -7.09 -21.05
C TRP A 106 -3.24 -8.27 -20.31
N GLY A 107 -2.09 -8.76 -20.79
CA GLY A 107 -1.32 -9.80 -20.12
C GLY A 107 -0.68 -9.28 -18.83
N ILE A 108 -0.71 -10.08 -17.75
CA ILE A 108 -0.19 -9.66 -16.43
C ILE A 108 1.35 -9.59 -16.35
N HIS A 109 2.02 -10.34 -17.24
CA HIS A 109 3.48 -10.37 -17.37
C HIS A 109 3.94 -9.34 -18.40
N ARG A 110 4.53 -8.25 -17.92
CA ARG A 110 5.02 -7.13 -18.74
C ARG A 110 6.39 -6.70 -18.24
N LYS A 111 7.17 -6.10 -19.13
CA LYS A 111 8.48 -5.53 -18.77
C LYS A 111 8.28 -4.19 -18.07
N ALA A 112 9.17 -3.87 -17.14
CA ALA A 112 9.26 -2.52 -16.58
C ALA A 112 9.53 -1.48 -17.68
N PRO A 113 9.07 -0.23 -17.52
CA PRO A 113 9.39 0.86 -18.43
C PRO A 113 10.90 1.01 -18.63
N GLY A 114 11.33 1.32 -19.86
CA GLY A 114 12.73 1.54 -20.16
C GLY A 114 13.26 2.83 -19.52
N TYR A 115 14.58 2.95 -19.37
CA TYR A 115 15.20 4.16 -18.80
C TYR A 115 14.79 5.45 -19.51
N ALA A 116 14.62 5.40 -20.84
CA ALA A 116 14.21 6.56 -21.63
C ALA A 116 12.75 7.00 -21.37
N ASP A 117 11.91 6.14 -20.80
CA ASP A 117 10.49 6.41 -20.56
C ASP A 117 10.21 6.89 -19.12
N GLN A 118 11.19 6.74 -18.22
CA GLN A 118 11.07 7.17 -16.83
C GLN A 118 11.06 8.70 -16.72
N SER A 119 10.19 9.22 -15.84
CA SER A 119 10.20 10.64 -15.47
C SER A 119 11.23 10.89 -14.38
N ALA A 120 11.94 12.01 -14.49
CA ALA A 120 12.87 12.48 -13.45
C ALA A 120 12.22 13.49 -12.49
N SER A 121 10.92 13.80 -12.64
CA SER A 121 10.27 14.81 -11.79
C SER A 121 10.13 14.34 -10.35
N ALA A 122 10.58 15.18 -9.42
CA ALA A 122 10.44 15.00 -7.97
C ALA A 122 9.23 15.78 -7.45
N ASP A 123 8.13 15.76 -8.20
CA ASP A 123 6.92 16.47 -7.80
C ASP A 123 6.34 15.81 -6.56
N LEU A 124 5.93 16.61 -5.58
CA LEU A 124 5.28 16.12 -4.38
C LEU A 124 3.81 15.79 -4.66
N LEU A 125 3.33 14.72 -4.03
CA LEU A 125 1.93 14.40 -3.96
C LEU A 125 1.38 14.88 -2.61
N GLU A 126 0.61 15.97 -2.64
CA GLU A 126 -0.09 16.49 -1.48
C GLU A 126 -1.23 15.56 -1.08
N THR A 127 -1.18 15.02 0.14
CA THR A 127 -2.14 14.03 0.64
C THR A 127 -3.28 14.66 1.46
N GLY A 128 -3.08 15.88 1.95
CA GLY A 128 -4.00 16.57 2.85
C GLY A 128 -3.90 16.08 4.30
N ILE A 129 -2.94 15.23 4.63
CA ILE A 129 -2.73 14.66 5.97
C ILE A 129 -1.48 15.30 6.57
N LYS A 130 -1.66 16.08 7.64
CA LYS A 130 -0.62 16.93 8.25
C LYS A 130 0.70 16.19 8.51
N VAL A 131 0.64 15.03 9.15
CA VAL A 131 1.85 14.26 9.52
C VAL A 131 2.57 13.72 8.28
N ILE A 132 1.84 13.29 7.25
CA ILE A 132 2.43 12.76 6.02
C ILE A 132 3.08 13.90 5.24
N ASP A 133 2.31 14.96 4.97
CA ASP A 133 2.78 16.08 4.17
C ASP A 133 3.94 16.83 4.84
N LEU A 134 3.99 16.90 6.17
CA LEU A 134 5.08 17.54 6.90
C LEU A 134 6.33 16.65 7.02
N ILE A 135 6.18 15.42 7.52
CA ILE A 135 7.31 14.60 7.99
C ILE A 135 7.78 13.59 6.94
N CYS A 136 6.86 12.97 6.21
CA CYS A 136 7.16 11.94 5.23
C CYS A 136 6.45 12.22 3.89
N PRO A 137 6.76 13.35 3.23
CA PRO A 137 6.05 13.77 2.02
C PRO A 137 6.22 12.74 0.89
N PHE A 138 5.13 12.50 0.15
CA PHE A 138 5.12 11.52 -0.93
C PHE A 138 5.60 12.13 -2.24
N ALA A 139 6.36 11.34 -3.01
CA ALA A 139 6.68 11.66 -4.39
C ALA A 139 5.57 11.18 -5.33
N LYS A 140 5.28 11.95 -6.36
CA LYS A 140 4.38 11.54 -7.44
C LYS A 140 4.99 10.38 -8.23
N GLY A 141 4.29 9.25 -8.23
CA GLY A 141 4.76 7.97 -8.72
C GLY A 141 5.85 7.30 -7.90
N GLY A 142 6.01 7.75 -6.65
CA GLY A 142 6.85 7.09 -5.66
C GLY A 142 6.19 5.85 -5.06
N LYS A 143 6.99 5.09 -4.33
CA LYS A 143 6.57 3.88 -3.61
C LYS A 143 6.59 4.14 -2.12
N VAL A 144 5.45 3.98 -1.47
CA VAL A 144 5.27 4.21 -0.04
C VAL A 144 5.02 2.88 0.66
N GLY A 145 5.78 2.59 1.71
CA GLY A 145 5.52 1.46 2.60
C GLY A 145 4.73 1.91 3.83
N LEU A 146 3.58 1.29 4.06
CA LEU A 146 2.75 1.48 5.25
C LEU A 146 3.01 0.32 6.22
N PHE A 147 3.75 0.62 7.29
CA PHE A 147 4.13 -0.33 8.32
C PHE A 147 3.19 -0.19 9.53
N GLY A 148 2.89 -1.30 10.19
CA GLY A 148 2.12 -1.25 11.43
C GLY A 148 1.54 -2.59 11.84
N GLY A 149 1.20 -2.72 13.12
CA GLY A 149 0.50 -3.90 13.64
C GLY A 149 -0.98 -3.94 13.23
N ALA A 150 -1.70 -4.99 13.63
CA ALA A 150 -3.15 -5.00 13.56
C ALA A 150 -3.75 -3.90 14.46
N GLY A 151 -4.84 -3.26 14.01
CA GLY A 151 -5.63 -2.32 14.82
C GLY A 151 -5.09 -0.88 14.92
N VAL A 152 -3.99 -0.54 14.25
CA VAL A 152 -3.40 0.83 14.28
C VAL A 152 -4.00 1.77 13.22
N GLY A 153 -5.04 1.34 12.49
CA GLY A 153 -5.73 2.17 11.49
C GLY A 153 -5.13 2.16 10.08
N LYS A 154 -4.46 1.07 9.65
CA LYS A 154 -3.90 0.92 8.29
C LYS A 154 -4.94 1.15 7.19
N THR A 155 -6.04 0.39 7.25
CA THR A 155 -7.15 0.49 6.30
C THR A 155 -7.73 1.91 6.27
N VAL A 156 -7.98 2.49 7.45
CA VAL A 156 -8.50 3.87 7.58
C VAL A 156 -7.59 4.91 6.92
N ASN A 157 -6.25 4.78 7.07
CA ASN A 157 -5.30 5.65 6.36
C ASN A 157 -5.35 5.45 4.85
N MET A 158 -5.41 4.21 4.36
CA MET A 158 -5.52 3.93 2.92
C MET A 158 -6.81 4.51 2.33
N MET A 159 -7.94 4.37 3.03
CA MET A 159 -9.22 4.90 2.59
C MET A 159 -9.23 6.43 2.55
N GLU A 160 -8.65 7.09 3.55
CA GLU A 160 -8.54 8.55 3.55
C GLU A 160 -7.66 9.05 2.40
N LEU A 161 -6.54 8.37 2.13
CA LEU A 161 -5.69 8.68 0.98
C LEU A 161 -6.44 8.53 -0.36
N ILE A 162 -7.23 7.46 -0.51
CA ILE A 162 -8.11 7.28 -1.68
C ILE A 162 -9.07 8.46 -1.78
N ASN A 163 -9.79 8.79 -0.70
CA ASN A 163 -10.78 9.85 -0.68
C ASN A 163 -10.19 11.23 -1.03
N ASN A 164 -9.06 11.59 -0.42
CA ASN A 164 -8.43 12.91 -0.61
C ASN A 164 -7.92 13.07 -2.04
N ILE A 165 -7.23 12.06 -2.56
CA ILE A 165 -6.63 12.14 -3.89
C ILE A 165 -7.71 12.01 -4.98
N ALA A 166 -8.75 11.20 -4.75
CA ALA A 166 -9.88 11.10 -5.67
C ALA A 166 -10.72 12.39 -5.77
N LYS A 167 -10.73 13.23 -4.72
CA LYS A 167 -11.43 14.51 -4.69
C LYS A 167 -10.58 15.64 -5.27
N GLU A 168 -9.30 15.73 -4.90
CA GLU A 168 -8.44 16.85 -5.28
C GLU A 168 -7.68 16.63 -6.61
N HIS A 169 -7.28 15.39 -6.92
CA HIS A 169 -6.35 15.11 -8.04
C HIS A 169 -6.98 14.40 -9.24
N SER A 170 -8.31 14.21 -9.29
CA SER A 170 -9.01 13.47 -10.37
C SER A 170 -8.39 12.11 -10.72
N GLY A 171 -7.68 11.50 -9.76
CA GLY A 171 -6.95 10.25 -9.93
C GLY A 171 -7.87 9.02 -9.80
N LEU A 172 -7.47 7.94 -10.46
CA LEU A 172 -8.10 6.62 -10.29
C LEU A 172 -7.27 5.79 -9.32
N SER A 173 -7.93 4.86 -8.61
CA SER A 173 -7.24 3.96 -7.69
C SER A 173 -7.44 2.51 -8.10
N VAL A 174 -6.43 1.69 -7.84
CA VAL A 174 -6.51 0.24 -7.96
C VAL A 174 -6.11 -0.37 -6.63
N PHE A 175 -6.95 -1.25 -6.10
CA PHE A 175 -6.69 -1.98 -4.87
C PHE A 175 -6.38 -3.45 -5.20
N ALA A 176 -5.20 -3.92 -4.79
CA ALA A 176 -4.76 -5.29 -4.93
C ALA A 176 -4.68 -5.95 -3.54
N GLY A 177 -5.72 -6.73 -3.20
CA GLY A 177 -5.81 -7.54 -1.99
C GLY A 177 -5.02 -8.84 -2.11
N VAL A 178 -3.73 -8.78 -1.83
CA VAL A 178 -2.78 -9.90 -1.87
C VAL A 178 -2.80 -10.69 -0.56
N GLY A 179 -3.43 -11.86 -0.57
CA GLY A 179 -3.46 -12.77 0.58
C GLY A 179 -4.16 -12.15 1.79
N GLU A 180 -5.20 -11.35 1.54
CA GLU A 180 -5.99 -10.70 2.59
C GLU A 180 -7.13 -11.57 3.11
N ARG A 181 -7.61 -11.25 4.31
CA ARG A 181 -8.77 -11.92 4.88
C ARG A 181 -10.03 -11.51 4.12
N THR A 182 -10.86 -12.48 3.74
CA THR A 182 -12.15 -12.25 3.07
C THR A 182 -13.04 -11.27 3.82
N ARG A 183 -13.05 -11.33 5.16
CA ARG A 183 -13.77 -10.37 6.01
C ARG A 183 -13.27 -8.94 5.81
N GLU A 184 -11.96 -8.72 5.80
CA GLU A 184 -11.37 -7.38 5.67
C GLU A 184 -11.60 -6.81 4.27
N GLY A 185 -11.55 -7.64 3.22
CA GLY A 185 -11.93 -7.23 1.87
C GLY A 185 -13.42 -6.88 1.72
N ASN A 186 -14.30 -7.62 2.41
CA ASN A 186 -15.72 -7.31 2.45
C ASN A 186 -15.99 -5.98 3.17
N ASP A 187 -15.39 -5.77 4.35
CA ASP A 187 -15.53 -4.54 5.12
C ASP A 187 -15.04 -3.33 4.29
N PHE A 188 -13.87 -3.46 3.64
CA PHE A 188 -13.31 -2.44 2.75
C PHE A 188 -14.25 -2.09 1.59
N TYR A 189 -14.89 -3.08 0.96
CA TYR A 189 -15.85 -2.85 -0.13
C TYR A 189 -17.07 -2.04 0.33
N TYR A 190 -17.65 -2.39 1.48
CA TYR A 190 -18.79 -1.66 2.02
C TYR A 190 -18.40 -0.25 2.49
N GLU A 191 -17.24 -0.08 3.12
CA GLU A 191 -16.73 1.24 3.51
C GLU A 191 -16.50 2.15 2.29
N MET A 192 -15.96 1.62 1.19
CA MET A 192 -15.81 2.33 -0.09
C MET A 192 -17.15 2.73 -0.70
N LYS A 193 -18.16 1.85 -0.58
CA LYS A 193 -19.52 2.08 -1.06
C LYS A 193 -20.23 3.17 -0.25
N GLU A 194 -20.11 3.13 1.07
CA GLU A 194 -20.67 4.14 1.99
C GLU A 194 -19.99 5.50 1.82
N SER A 195 -18.69 5.50 1.52
CA SER A 195 -17.90 6.72 1.30
C SER A 195 -18.07 7.32 -0.12
N ASN A 196 -18.90 6.73 -0.99
CA ASN A 196 -19.13 7.18 -2.38
C ASN A 196 -17.85 7.34 -3.21
N VAL A 197 -16.88 6.43 -3.05
CA VAL A 197 -15.62 6.41 -3.82
C VAL A 197 -15.48 5.16 -4.68
N LEU A 198 -16.44 4.24 -4.60
CA LEU A 198 -16.42 2.95 -5.30
C LEU A 198 -16.28 3.11 -6.82
N ASP A 199 -16.88 4.14 -7.42
CA ASP A 199 -16.83 4.46 -8.85
C ASP A 199 -15.43 4.87 -9.35
N LYS A 200 -14.47 5.07 -8.44
CA LYS A 200 -13.10 5.49 -8.75
C LYS A 200 -12.05 4.43 -8.39
N VAL A 201 -12.47 3.28 -7.87
CA VAL A 201 -11.57 2.21 -7.42
C VAL A 201 -11.85 0.92 -8.19
N ALA A 202 -10.86 0.36 -8.87
CA ALA A 202 -10.90 -1.03 -9.34
C ALA A 202 -10.31 -1.95 -8.27
N MET A 203 -10.98 -3.05 -7.92
CA MET A 203 -10.51 -3.97 -6.88
C MET A 203 -10.18 -5.34 -7.45
N VAL A 204 -9.03 -5.86 -7.06
CA VAL A 204 -8.57 -7.22 -7.37
C VAL A 204 -8.26 -7.94 -6.07
N TYR A 205 -8.84 -9.11 -5.85
CA TYR A 205 -8.59 -9.92 -4.67
C TYR A 205 -7.99 -11.27 -5.03
N GLY A 206 -7.03 -11.69 -4.21
CA GLY A 206 -6.47 -13.03 -4.18
C GLY A 206 -6.36 -13.42 -2.71
N GLN A 207 -7.42 -14.00 -2.18
CA GLN A 207 -7.64 -14.11 -0.73
C GLN A 207 -6.77 -15.20 -0.07
N MET A 208 -6.71 -15.22 1.26
CA MET A 208 -5.92 -16.22 2.01
C MET A 208 -6.35 -17.68 1.77
N ASN A 209 -7.62 -17.92 1.46
CA ASN A 209 -8.15 -19.25 1.15
C ASN A 209 -7.79 -19.73 -0.26
N GLU A 210 -7.22 -18.86 -1.10
CA GLU A 210 -6.81 -19.21 -2.45
C GLU A 210 -5.41 -19.86 -2.48
N PRO A 211 -5.14 -20.70 -3.50
CA PRO A 211 -3.84 -21.31 -3.70
C PRO A 211 -2.70 -20.26 -3.77
N PRO A 212 -1.46 -20.66 -3.45
CA PRO A 212 -0.32 -19.75 -3.49
C PRO A 212 -0.07 -19.18 -4.90
N GLY A 213 -0.46 -19.87 -5.98
CA GLY A 213 -0.40 -19.35 -7.34
C GLY A 213 -1.21 -18.06 -7.51
N ASN A 214 -2.45 -18.05 -7.04
CA ASN A 214 -3.33 -16.88 -7.10
C ASN A 214 -2.73 -15.70 -6.33
N ARG A 215 -2.32 -15.95 -5.08
CA ARG A 215 -1.71 -14.93 -4.20
C ARG A 215 -0.43 -14.36 -4.79
N LEU A 216 0.37 -15.17 -5.49
CA LEU A 216 1.60 -14.71 -6.13
C LEU A 216 1.33 -13.86 -7.39
N ARG A 217 0.19 -14.01 -8.07
CA ARG A 217 -0.11 -13.29 -9.32
C ARG A 217 -1.06 -12.11 -9.16
N VAL A 218 -1.87 -12.07 -8.11
CA VAL A 218 -2.87 -11.01 -7.91
C VAL A 218 -2.27 -9.60 -7.88
N ALA A 219 -1.07 -9.43 -7.31
CA ALA A 219 -0.36 -8.15 -7.33
C ALA A 219 -0.07 -7.66 -8.77
N LEU A 220 0.31 -8.57 -9.67
CA LEU A 220 0.55 -8.27 -11.08
C LEU A 220 -0.75 -7.95 -11.82
N THR A 221 -1.86 -8.60 -11.46
CA THR A 221 -3.19 -8.29 -12.00
C THR A 221 -3.61 -6.86 -11.67
N GLY A 222 -3.53 -6.46 -10.39
CA GLY A 222 -3.81 -5.09 -9.98
C GLY A 222 -2.87 -4.07 -10.63
N LEU A 223 -1.58 -4.38 -10.69
CA LEU A 223 -0.60 -3.54 -11.37
C LEU A 223 -0.91 -3.35 -12.86
N THR A 224 -1.35 -4.39 -13.55
CA THR A 224 -1.67 -4.31 -14.99
C THR A 224 -2.87 -3.39 -15.26
N MET A 225 -3.84 -3.36 -14.36
CA MET A 225 -4.95 -2.40 -14.42
C MET A 225 -4.47 -0.97 -14.15
N ALA A 226 -3.57 -0.79 -13.18
CA ALA A 226 -2.99 0.52 -12.88
C ALA A 226 -2.12 1.03 -14.04
N GLU A 227 -1.34 0.16 -14.67
CA GLU A 227 -0.53 0.48 -15.86
C GLU A 227 -1.40 0.96 -17.02
N LYS A 228 -2.59 0.38 -17.24
CA LYS A 228 -3.50 0.87 -18.27
C LYS A 228 -3.89 2.32 -18.03
N PHE A 229 -4.27 2.68 -16.81
CA PHE A 229 -4.64 4.05 -16.47
C PHE A 229 -3.45 5.02 -16.55
N ARG A 230 -2.25 4.57 -16.17
CA ARG A 230 -1.00 5.34 -16.32
C ARG A 230 -0.68 5.63 -17.78
N ASP A 231 -0.77 4.61 -18.63
CA ASP A 231 -0.45 4.70 -20.05
C ASP A 231 -1.51 5.53 -20.81
N GLU A 232 -2.72 5.69 -20.25
CA GLU A 232 -3.74 6.66 -20.68
C GLU A 232 -3.47 8.11 -20.24
N GLY A 233 -2.39 8.35 -19.49
CA GLY A 233 -1.95 9.67 -19.06
C GLY A 233 -2.57 10.14 -17.74
N ARG A 234 -3.02 9.22 -16.88
CA ARG A 234 -3.57 9.53 -15.56
C ARG A 234 -2.54 9.33 -14.46
N ASP A 235 -2.79 10.00 -13.34
CA ASP A 235 -2.14 9.71 -12.07
C ASP A 235 -2.97 8.67 -11.31
N VAL A 236 -2.33 7.56 -10.98
CA VAL A 236 -2.98 6.37 -10.46
C VAL A 236 -2.43 6.06 -9.08
N LEU A 237 -3.31 5.72 -8.15
CA LEU A 237 -2.90 5.14 -6.88
C LEU A 237 -3.02 3.62 -6.95
N LEU A 238 -1.94 2.92 -6.62
CA LEU A 238 -1.95 1.48 -6.47
C LEU A 238 -1.82 1.10 -5.00
N PHE A 239 -2.85 0.49 -4.44
CA PHE A 239 -2.82 -0.04 -3.09
C PHE A 239 -2.49 -1.53 -3.14
N VAL A 240 -1.42 -1.95 -2.46
CA VAL A 240 -1.04 -3.37 -2.36
C VAL A 240 -1.09 -3.78 -0.90
N ASP A 241 -2.16 -4.47 -0.51
CA ASP A 241 -2.30 -5.03 0.83
C ASP A 241 -2.42 -6.55 0.71
N ASN A 242 -1.44 -7.36 1.08
CA ASN A 242 -0.15 -7.03 1.69
C ASN A 242 1.03 -7.50 0.84
N ILE A 243 2.04 -6.65 0.62
CA ILE A 243 3.20 -7.02 -0.21
C ILE A 243 4.03 -8.16 0.39
N TYR A 244 4.02 -8.32 1.72
CA TYR A 244 4.67 -9.46 2.37
C TYR A 244 4.02 -10.79 1.96
N ARG A 245 2.69 -10.80 1.73
CA ARG A 245 1.97 -12.01 1.30
C ARG A 245 2.31 -12.43 -0.12
N TYR A 246 2.68 -11.49 -0.99
CA TYR A 246 3.25 -11.79 -2.30
C TYR A 246 4.54 -12.59 -2.14
N THR A 247 5.47 -12.12 -1.29
CA THR A 247 6.71 -12.84 -0.98
C THR A 247 6.45 -14.23 -0.39
N LEU A 248 5.55 -14.33 0.59
CA LEU A 248 5.21 -15.60 1.24
C LEU A 248 4.66 -16.62 0.25
N ALA A 249 3.76 -16.19 -0.64
CA ALA A 249 3.25 -17.04 -1.72
C ALA A 249 4.37 -17.49 -2.67
N GLY A 250 5.36 -16.61 -2.94
CA GLY A 250 6.56 -16.93 -3.72
C GLY A 250 7.40 -18.02 -3.06
N THR A 251 7.60 -17.96 -1.75
CA THR A 251 8.27 -19.02 -0.97
C THR A 251 7.55 -20.37 -1.10
N GLU A 252 6.23 -20.38 -0.91
CA GLU A 252 5.40 -21.60 -1.04
C GLU A 252 5.50 -22.20 -2.45
N VAL A 253 5.35 -21.36 -3.49
CA VAL A 253 5.49 -21.78 -4.89
C VAL A 253 6.88 -22.32 -5.18
N SER A 254 7.93 -21.62 -4.73
CA SER A 254 9.32 -22.00 -4.98
C SER A 254 9.66 -23.37 -4.37
N ALA A 255 9.16 -23.65 -3.17
CA ALA A 255 9.29 -24.94 -2.52
C ALA A 255 8.60 -26.05 -3.33
N LEU A 256 7.37 -25.82 -3.81
CA LEU A 256 6.64 -26.78 -4.63
C LEU A 256 7.30 -27.02 -6.00
N LEU A 257 7.97 -26.02 -6.57
CA LEU A 257 8.74 -26.15 -7.81
C LEU A 257 10.05 -26.94 -7.63
N GLY A 258 10.43 -27.25 -6.39
CA GLY A 258 11.65 -27.99 -6.08
C GLY A 258 12.93 -27.15 -6.10
N ARG A 259 12.81 -25.82 -5.96
CA ARG A 259 13.98 -24.93 -5.85
C ARG A 259 14.58 -25.06 -4.45
N MET A 260 15.91 -25.02 -4.34
CA MET A 260 16.57 -24.98 -3.03
C MET A 260 16.22 -23.67 -2.31
N PRO A 261 15.79 -23.72 -1.05
CA PRO A 261 15.48 -22.51 -0.28
C PRO A 261 16.75 -21.71 0.01
N SER A 262 16.59 -20.40 0.13
CA SER A 262 17.63 -19.43 0.50
C SER A 262 17.59 -19.12 2.01
N ALA A 263 18.19 -18.02 2.43
CA ALA A 263 18.16 -17.52 3.80
C ALA A 263 16.74 -17.50 4.38
N VAL A 264 16.60 -17.99 5.61
CA VAL A 264 15.34 -18.03 6.38
C VAL A 264 14.21 -18.81 5.68
N GLY A 265 14.52 -19.57 4.61
CA GLY A 265 13.56 -20.38 3.88
C GLY A 265 12.91 -19.69 2.68
N TYR A 266 13.25 -18.45 2.36
CA TYR A 266 12.71 -17.73 1.20
C TYR A 266 13.16 -18.32 -0.15
N GLN A 267 12.45 -17.97 -1.22
CA GLN A 267 12.84 -18.36 -2.56
C GLN A 267 14.20 -17.75 -2.97
N PRO A 268 15.03 -18.47 -3.73
CA PRO A 268 16.31 -17.93 -4.22
C PRO A 268 16.13 -16.77 -5.21
N THR A 269 14.93 -16.64 -5.79
CA THR A 269 14.53 -15.61 -6.77
C THR A 269 13.88 -14.38 -6.12
N LEU A 270 13.92 -14.25 -4.79
CA LEU A 270 13.16 -13.22 -4.05
C LEU A 270 13.40 -11.81 -4.58
N ALA A 271 14.68 -11.41 -4.70
CA ALA A 271 15.05 -10.08 -5.16
C ALA A 271 14.63 -9.82 -6.61
N GLN A 272 14.71 -10.84 -7.48
CA GLN A 272 14.29 -10.72 -8.87
C GLN A 272 12.77 -10.56 -8.98
N GLU A 273 11.99 -11.42 -8.33
CA GLU A 273 10.52 -11.39 -8.38
C GLU A 273 9.98 -10.08 -7.79
N MET A 274 10.58 -9.62 -6.67
CA MET A 274 10.25 -8.32 -6.10
C MET A 274 10.61 -7.18 -7.06
N GLY A 275 11.80 -7.21 -7.67
CA GLY A 275 12.22 -6.20 -8.65
C GLY A 275 11.31 -6.14 -9.88
N GLU A 276 10.90 -7.29 -10.43
CA GLU A 276 10.00 -7.34 -11.59
C GLU A 276 8.64 -6.70 -11.30
N LEU A 277 8.14 -6.82 -10.07
CA LEU A 277 6.91 -6.16 -9.63
C LEU A 277 7.15 -4.67 -9.35
N GLN A 278 8.16 -4.34 -8.55
CA GLN A 278 8.39 -2.99 -8.06
C GLN A 278 8.85 -2.03 -9.17
N GLU A 279 9.67 -2.46 -10.12
CA GLU A 279 10.21 -1.57 -11.16
C GLU A 279 9.16 -1.18 -12.22
N ARG A 280 8.05 -1.90 -12.30
CA ARG A 280 6.88 -1.52 -13.11
C ARG A 280 6.05 -0.41 -12.46
N ILE A 281 6.09 -0.31 -11.13
CA ILE A 281 5.47 0.77 -10.36
C ILE A 281 6.38 1.98 -10.43
N THR A 282 6.14 2.87 -11.39
CA THR A 282 6.97 4.06 -11.57
C THR A 282 6.23 5.15 -12.35
N SER A 283 6.74 6.37 -12.27
CA SER A 283 6.36 7.49 -13.12
C SER A 283 6.98 7.37 -14.51
N THR A 284 6.14 7.49 -15.52
CA THR A 284 6.54 7.57 -16.92
C THR A 284 6.31 8.98 -17.46
N LYS A 285 6.75 9.25 -18.68
CA LYS A 285 6.46 10.52 -19.38
C LYS A 285 4.97 10.77 -19.64
N THR A 286 4.13 9.73 -19.64
CA THR A 286 2.69 9.86 -19.92
C THR A 286 1.87 10.06 -18.65
N GLY A 287 2.16 9.28 -17.60
CA GLY A 287 1.44 9.33 -16.33
C GLY A 287 2.23 8.69 -15.20
N SER A 288 1.65 8.67 -13.99
CA SER A 288 2.31 8.17 -12.79
C SER A 288 1.51 7.08 -12.08
N ILE A 289 2.21 6.13 -11.44
CA ILE A 289 1.62 5.18 -10.49
C ILE A 289 2.29 5.41 -9.14
N THR A 290 1.58 6.04 -8.22
CA THR A 290 2.02 6.15 -6.83
C THR A 290 1.50 4.93 -6.08
N SER A 291 2.38 4.09 -5.53
CA SER A 291 1.93 2.89 -4.80
C SER A 291 1.99 3.08 -3.30
N ILE A 292 0.93 2.67 -2.60
CA ILE A 292 0.90 2.55 -1.14
C ILE A 292 0.81 1.06 -0.83
N GLN A 293 1.85 0.54 -0.20
CA GLN A 293 2.01 -0.90 0.02
C GLN A 293 2.01 -1.17 1.51
N ALA A 294 1.05 -1.95 1.99
CA ALA A 294 1.10 -2.41 3.36
C ALA A 294 2.21 -3.46 3.49
N VAL A 295 3.14 -3.23 4.41
CA VAL A 295 4.26 -4.13 4.68
C VAL A 295 4.09 -4.74 6.07
N TYR A 296 3.93 -6.06 6.11
CA TYR A 296 3.99 -6.81 7.37
C TYR A 296 5.45 -7.17 7.67
N VAL A 297 5.93 -6.80 8.86
CA VAL A 297 7.25 -7.18 9.35
C VAL A 297 7.09 -8.43 10.23
N PRO A 298 7.62 -9.59 9.82
CA PRO A 298 7.50 -10.81 10.59
C PRO A 298 8.28 -10.68 11.91
N ALA A 299 7.63 -11.00 13.02
CA ALA A 299 8.22 -10.95 14.37
C ALA A 299 8.90 -9.61 14.73
N ASP A 300 8.45 -8.50 14.11
CA ASP A 300 9.06 -7.17 14.25
C ASP A 300 10.56 -7.11 13.90
N ASP A 301 11.05 -8.06 13.08
CA ASP A 301 12.43 -8.11 12.59
C ASP A 301 12.59 -7.44 11.23
N LEU A 302 13.16 -6.23 11.22
CA LEU A 302 13.45 -5.47 10.00
C LEU A 302 14.61 -6.05 9.18
N THR A 303 15.39 -6.97 9.75
CA THR A 303 16.52 -7.63 9.07
C THR A 303 16.11 -8.87 8.29
N ASP A 304 14.86 -9.30 8.41
CA ASP A 304 14.31 -10.38 7.59
C ASP A 304 14.46 -10.04 6.08
N PRO A 305 14.85 -11.02 5.23
CA PRO A 305 15.07 -10.77 3.80
C PRO A 305 13.89 -10.14 3.05
N SER A 306 12.64 -10.43 3.45
CA SER A 306 11.44 -9.93 2.79
C SER A 306 11.26 -8.41 2.96
N PRO A 307 11.16 -7.86 4.19
CA PRO A 307 11.14 -6.41 4.37
C PRO A 307 12.44 -5.76 3.91
N ALA A 308 13.62 -6.34 4.16
CA ALA A 308 14.91 -5.78 3.72
C ALA A 308 14.96 -5.55 2.19
N THR A 309 14.49 -6.51 1.40
CA THR A 309 14.41 -6.37 -0.06
C THR A 309 13.39 -5.32 -0.45
N THR A 310 12.22 -5.32 0.20
CA THR A 310 11.14 -4.35 -0.08
C THR A 310 11.60 -2.92 0.20
N PHE A 311 12.30 -2.67 1.31
CA PHE A 311 12.82 -1.36 1.70
C PHE A 311 13.69 -0.70 0.64
N SER A 312 14.48 -1.49 -0.09
CA SER A 312 15.36 -0.96 -1.13
C SER A 312 14.61 -0.31 -2.30
N HIS A 313 13.32 -0.65 -2.47
CA HIS A 313 12.46 -0.08 -3.51
C HIS A 313 11.55 1.04 -2.99
N LEU A 314 11.45 1.30 -1.69
CA LEU A 314 10.54 2.30 -1.14
C LEU A 314 11.19 3.69 -1.13
N ASP A 315 10.42 4.70 -1.53
CA ASP A 315 10.80 6.12 -1.48
C ASP A 315 10.42 6.77 -0.14
N ALA A 316 9.34 6.30 0.47
CA ALA A 316 8.88 6.74 1.77
C ALA A 316 8.40 5.57 2.64
N THR A 317 8.64 5.68 3.94
CA THR A 317 8.19 4.73 4.96
C THR A 317 7.29 5.44 5.95
N VAL A 318 6.06 4.97 6.09
CA VAL A 318 5.08 5.46 7.06
C VAL A 318 4.90 4.37 8.11
N VAL A 319 5.34 4.64 9.33
CA VAL A 319 5.28 3.69 10.44
C VAL A 319 4.11 4.01 11.34
N LEU A 320 3.17 3.08 11.49
CA LEU A 320 2.03 3.22 12.39
C LEU A 320 2.31 2.52 13.72
N SER A 321 2.32 3.30 14.81
CA SER A 321 2.69 2.84 16.14
C SER A 321 1.47 2.58 17.03
N ARG A 322 1.48 1.45 17.75
CA ARG A 322 0.47 1.14 18.77
C ARG A 322 0.53 2.11 19.95
N ASP A 323 1.72 2.57 20.31
CA ASP A 323 1.91 3.50 21.42
C ASP A 323 1.21 4.82 21.15
N ILE A 324 1.27 5.31 19.92
CA ILE A 324 0.56 6.53 19.49
C ILE A 324 -0.95 6.30 19.46
N ALA A 325 -1.40 5.18 18.87
CA ALA A 325 -2.82 4.83 18.83
C ALA A 325 -3.43 4.72 20.24
N SER A 326 -2.70 4.15 21.21
CA SER A 326 -3.15 4.01 22.60
C SER A 326 -3.38 5.35 23.33
N LYS A 327 -2.74 6.43 22.85
CA LYS A 327 -2.96 7.81 23.35
C LYS A 327 -4.20 8.46 22.72
N GLY A 328 -4.91 7.77 21.85
CA GLY A 328 -6.05 8.28 21.08
C GLY A 328 -5.65 9.18 19.90
N ILE A 329 -4.38 9.17 19.48
CA ILE A 329 -3.91 10.02 18.37
C ILE A 329 -4.10 9.26 17.07
N TYR A 330 -4.93 9.81 16.19
CA TYR A 330 -5.16 9.29 14.84
C TYR A 330 -4.94 10.41 13.80
N PRO A 331 -4.25 10.14 12.68
CA PRO A 331 -3.62 8.86 12.33
C PRO A 331 -2.44 8.50 13.23
N ALA A 332 -2.24 7.20 13.50
CA ALA A 332 -1.26 6.70 14.46
C ALA A 332 0.17 6.64 13.90
N ILE A 333 0.58 7.65 13.13
CA ILE A 333 1.87 7.69 12.43
C ILE A 333 2.95 8.16 13.39
N ASP A 334 4.06 7.43 13.45
CA ASP A 334 5.23 7.79 14.22
C ASP A 334 6.09 8.81 13.45
N PRO A 335 6.21 10.06 13.93
CA PRO A 335 6.94 11.11 13.23
C PRO A 335 8.47 10.99 13.32
N LEU A 336 8.99 10.09 14.17
CA LEU A 336 10.42 9.85 14.31
C LEU A 336 10.87 8.65 13.47
N ASP A 337 10.05 7.59 13.42
CA ASP A 337 10.37 6.37 12.68
C ASP A 337 9.92 6.42 11.21
N SER A 338 9.01 7.33 10.85
CA SER A 338 8.61 7.56 9.46
C SER A 338 9.64 8.41 8.73
N THR A 339 9.96 8.03 7.49
CA THR A 339 10.99 8.70 6.68
C THR A 339 10.54 8.89 5.24
N SER A 340 11.10 9.88 4.55
CA SER A 340 10.92 10.05 3.11
C SER A 340 12.22 10.54 2.48
N ARG A 341 12.52 10.02 1.30
CA ARG A 341 13.65 10.49 0.48
C ARG A 341 13.43 11.91 -0.04
N GLN A 342 12.18 12.38 -0.05
CA GLN A 342 11.81 13.73 -0.47
C GLN A 342 12.05 14.78 0.62
N LEU A 343 12.33 14.38 1.87
CA LEU A 343 12.63 15.30 2.96
C LEU A 343 14.06 15.87 2.82
N ASP A 344 14.30 16.61 1.74
CA ASP A 344 15.55 17.25 1.36
C ASP A 344 15.28 18.74 1.02
N PRO A 345 16.06 19.70 1.56
CA PRO A 345 15.84 21.13 1.32
C PRO A 345 15.90 21.51 -0.17
N LEU A 346 16.58 20.73 -1.02
CA LEU A 346 16.63 20.97 -2.47
C LEU A 346 15.34 20.55 -3.20
N VAL A 347 14.52 19.70 -2.59
CA VAL A 347 13.26 19.21 -3.16
C VAL A 347 12.07 19.98 -2.58
N ILE A 348 11.94 20.01 -1.25
CA ILE A 348 10.78 20.59 -0.56
C ILE A 348 10.97 22.05 -0.15
N GLY A 349 12.16 22.60 -0.37
CA GLY A 349 12.54 23.95 0.05
C GLY A 349 12.99 24.04 1.51
N GLU A 350 13.73 25.10 1.84
CA GLU A 350 14.31 25.28 3.18
C GLU A 350 13.26 25.45 4.28
N GLN A 351 12.17 26.18 4.01
CA GLN A 351 11.14 26.45 5.02
C GLN A 351 10.49 25.15 5.50
N HIS A 352 10.00 24.32 4.58
CA HIS A 352 9.39 23.02 4.93
C HIS A 352 10.40 22.13 5.65
N TYR A 353 11.62 22.00 5.12
CA TYR A 353 12.66 21.18 5.73
C TYR A 353 13.00 21.60 7.16
N ASN A 354 13.19 22.90 7.41
CA ASN A 354 13.53 23.43 8.73
C ASN A 354 12.39 23.22 9.74
N VAL A 355 11.13 23.42 9.33
CA VAL A 355 9.97 23.18 10.20
C VAL A 355 9.86 21.69 10.52
N ALA A 356 9.98 20.80 9.54
CA ALA A 356 9.92 19.35 9.76
C ALA A 356 11.05 18.87 10.70
N ARG A 357 12.29 19.31 10.49
CA ARG A 357 13.42 19.00 11.37
C ARG A 357 13.26 19.60 12.78
N GLY A 358 12.71 20.81 12.89
CA GLY A 358 12.38 21.43 14.17
C GLY A 358 11.37 20.60 14.97
N VAL A 359 10.30 20.15 14.31
CA VAL A 359 9.31 19.25 14.92
C VAL A 359 9.94 17.94 15.38
N GLN A 360 10.75 17.29 14.53
CA GLN A 360 11.45 16.05 14.90
C GLN A 360 12.39 16.25 16.10
N ASN A 361 13.15 17.35 16.14
CA ASN A 361 14.06 17.65 17.24
C ASN A 361 13.31 17.83 18.57
N VAL A 362 12.20 18.56 18.57
CA VAL A 362 11.36 18.77 19.77
C VAL A 362 10.78 17.44 20.27
N LEU A 363 10.27 16.60 19.36
CA LEU A 363 9.72 15.29 19.70
C LEU A 363 10.78 14.29 20.18
N GLN A 364 11.98 14.31 19.58
CA GLN A 364 13.11 13.50 20.01
C GLN A 364 13.55 13.90 21.42
N ARG A 365 13.68 15.22 21.68
CA ARG A 365 14.03 15.71 23.01
C ARG A 365 12.97 15.35 24.05
N TYR A 366 11.69 15.43 23.69
CA TYR A 366 10.60 14.98 24.56
C TYR A 366 10.68 13.49 24.89
N LYS A 367 11.07 12.63 23.94
CA LYS A 367 11.27 11.20 24.16
C LYS A 367 12.37 10.95 25.20
N GLU A 368 13.49 11.68 25.14
CA GLU A 368 14.57 11.62 26.14
C GLU A 368 14.12 12.09 27.53
N LEU A 369 13.36 13.18 27.58
CA LEU A 369 12.85 13.74 28.84
C LEU A 369 11.76 12.86 29.47
N LYS A 370 11.06 12.05 28.69
CA LYS A 370 9.97 11.19 29.19
C LYS A 370 10.43 10.18 30.24
N ASP A 371 11.63 9.61 30.07
CA ASP A 371 12.20 8.66 31.03
C ASP A 371 12.58 9.37 32.35
N ILE A 372 13.10 10.60 32.25
CA ILE A 372 13.41 11.44 33.40
C ILE A 372 12.12 11.82 34.15
N ILE A 373 11.08 12.25 33.43
CA ILE A 373 9.76 12.60 34.00
C ILE A 373 9.15 11.40 34.73
N ALA A 374 9.28 10.19 34.18
CA ALA A 374 8.74 8.97 34.79
C ALA A 374 9.42 8.62 36.12
N ILE A 375 10.69 9.00 36.31
CA ILE A 375 11.48 8.68 37.51
C ILE A 375 11.43 9.82 38.54
N LEU A 376 11.71 11.04 38.12
CA LEU A 376 11.91 12.21 38.99
C LEU A 376 10.66 13.11 39.09
N GLY A 377 9.73 13.02 38.15
CA GLY A 377 8.58 13.92 38.05
C GLY A 377 8.87 15.16 37.19
N MET A 378 7.81 15.89 36.85
CA MET A 378 7.87 17.04 35.94
C MET A 378 8.46 18.30 36.59
N ASP A 379 8.43 18.39 37.93
CA ASP A 379 8.87 19.55 38.68
C ASP A 379 10.40 19.70 38.72
N GLU A 380 11.12 18.59 38.57
CA GLU A 380 12.59 18.52 38.58
C GLU A 380 13.24 18.95 37.24
N LEU A 381 12.42 19.20 36.21
CA LEU A 381 12.91 19.70 34.93
C LEU A 381 13.26 21.19 35.01
N SER A 382 14.23 21.61 34.19
CA SER A 382 14.49 23.03 33.96
C SER A 382 13.28 23.71 33.31
N GLU A 383 13.13 25.02 33.46
CA GLU A 383 12.01 25.75 32.84
C GLU A 383 12.04 25.65 31.30
N ASP A 384 13.23 25.58 30.70
CA ASP A 384 13.41 25.34 29.27
C ASP A 384 12.94 23.93 28.86
N ASP A 385 13.27 22.90 29.64
CA ASP A 385 12.81 21.54 29.38
C ASP A 385 11.29 21.41 29.58
N LYS A 386 10.71 22.10 30.57
CA LYS A 386 9.24 22.18 30.75
C LYS A 386 8.57 22.80 29.54
N LEU A 387 9.15 23.87 28.97
CA LEU A 387 8.65 24.50 27.76
C LEU A 387 8.70 23.54 26.57
N ILE A 388 9.82 22.82 26.38
CA ILE A 388 9.96 21.80 25.33
C ILE A 388 8.90 20.71 25.48
N VAL A 389 8.67 20.21 26.70
CA VAL A 389 7.64 19.20 26.97
C VAL A 389 6.25 19.72 26.64
N SER A 390 5.93 20.97 27.01
CA SER A 390 4.64 21.59 26.68
C SER A 390 4.42 21.70 25.18
N ARG A 391 5.42 22.21 24.44
CA ARG A 391 5.36 22.32 22.97
C ARG A 391 5.29 20.94 22.31
N ALA A 392 6.08 19.97 22.78
CA ALA A 392 6.07 18.61 22.26
C ALA A 392 4.70 17.94 22.40
N ARG A 393 4.03 18.11 23.55
CA ARG A 393 2.66 17.59 23.74
C ARG A 393 1.66 18.25 22.80
N LYS A 394 1.76 19.57 22.58
CA LYS A 394 0.92 20.28 21.62
C LYS A 394 1.15 19.79 20.20
N ILE A 395 2.41 19.64 19.78
CA ILE A 395 2.78 19.07 18.47
C ILE A 395 2.23 17.65 18.33
N GLU A 396 2.45 16.79 19.32
CA GLU A 396 1.98 15.40 19.32
C GLU A 396 0.44 15.32 19.16
N ARG A 397 -0.30 16.22 19.81
CA ARG A 397 -1.76 16.33 19.62
C ARG A 397 -2.13 16.96 18.29
N PHE A 398 -1.40 17.96 17.82
CA PHE A 398 -1.68 18.66 16.57
C PHE A 398 -1.41 17.81 15.32
N LEU A 399 -0.56 16.79 15.42
CA LEU A 399 -0.40 15.76 14.38
C LEU A 399 -1.67 14.91 14.19
N SER A 400 -2.59 14.89 15.17
CA SER A 400 -3.90 14.26 14.97
C SER A 400 -4.78 15.05 14.00
N GLN A 401 -5.61 14.34 13.25
CA GLN A 401 -6.49 14.92 12.25
C GLN A 401 -7.75 14.08 12.10
N PRO A 402 -8.94 14.69 12.11
CA PRO A 402 -10.18 13.97 11.82
C PRO A 402 -10.25 13.65 10.32
N PHE A 403 -10.40 12.37 9.99
CA PHE A 403 -10.54 11.88 8.62
C PHE A 403 -11.99 11.87 8.16
N HIS A 404 -12.22 12.10 6.87
CA HIS A 404 -13.56 12.06 6.28
C HIS A 404 -14.17 10.67 6.37
N VAL A 405 -13.38 9.65 6.05
CA VAL A 405 -13.83 8.25 6.11
C VAL A 405 -14.11 7.79 7.55
N ALA A 406 -13.57 8.50 8.55
CA ALA A 406 -13.76 8.19 9.97
C ALA A 406 -14.92 8.97 10.61
N GLU A 407 -15.64 9.82 9.87
CA GLU A 407 -16.75 10.62 10.40
C GLU A 407 -17.87 9.73 10.97
N VAL A 408 -18.11 8.57 10.35
CA VAL A 408 -19.11 7.59 10.82
C VAL A 408 -18.77 7.03 12.21
N PHE A 409 -17.48 6.88 12.53
CA PHE A 409 -17.02 6.34 13.81
C PHE A 409 -16.79 7.42 14.87
N THR A 410 -16.35 8.61 14.46
CA THR A 410 -15.92 9.69 15.35
C THR A 410 -16.99 10.75 15.58
N GLY A 411 -17.99 10.86 14.69
CA GLY A 411 -19.01 11.90 14.67
C GLY A 411 -18.47 13.30 14.40
N SER A 412 -17.18 13.45 14.10
CA SER A 412 -16.53 14.73 13.80
C SER A 412 -16.30 14.84 12.29
N PRO A 413 -16.59 15.99 11.67
CA PRO A 413 -16.42 16.15 10.23
C PRO A 413 -14.93 16.06 9.86
N GLY A 414 -14.65 15.33 8.79
CA GLY A 414 -13.30 15.22 8.24
C GLY A 414 -12.74 16.57 7.78
N LYS A 415 -11.41 16.68 7.81
CA LYS A 415 -10.69 17.90 7.42
C LYS A 415 -9.57 17.57 6.46
N TYR A 416 -9.51 18.26 5.32
CA TYR A 416 -8.36 18.31 4.44
C TYR A 416 -7.51 19.52 4.82
N VAL A 417 -6.21 19.34 5.07
CA VAL A 417 -5.31 20.45 5.46
C VAL A 417 -4.26 20.63 4.38
N SER A 418 -4.15 21.83 3.82
CA SER A 418 -3.18 22.08 2.77
C SER A 418 -1.74 22.03 3.26
N LEU A 419 -0.79 21.72 2.38
CA LEU A 419 0.65 21.72 2.72
C LEU A 419 1.11 23.08 3.28
N LYS A 420 0.68 24.18 2.63
CA LYS A 420 1.06 25.54 3.04
C LYS A 420 0.55 25.88 4.45
N GLU A 421 -0.69 25.50 4.75
CA GLU A 421 -1.29 25.71 6.06
C GLU A 421 -0.61 24.84 7.12
N THR A 422 -0.25 23.60 6.77
CA THR A 422 0.49 22.69 7.65
C THR A 422 1.81 23.31 8.07
N ILE A 423 2.64 23.75 7.11
CA ILE A 423 3.95 24.36 7.40
C ILE A 423 3.80 25.59 8.30
N ALA A 424 2.91 26.52 7.96
CA ALA A 424 2.69 27.74 8.74
C ALA A 424 2.21 27.44 10.17
N SER A 425 1.33 26.45 10.33
CA SER A 425 0.79 26.06 11.63
C SER A 425 1.87 25.50 12.55
N PHE A 426 2.70 24.58 12.04
CA PHE A 426 3.80 24.00 12.82
C PHE A 426 4.94 24.99 13.08
N GLU A 427 5.21 25.90 12.14
CA GLU A 427 6.18 26.98 12.33
C GLU A 427 5.79 27.88 13.50
N GLY A 428 4.52 28.31 13.59
CA GLY A 428 4.05 29.12 14.72
C GLY A 428 4.11 28.38 16.07
N ILE A 429 3.84 27.06 16.10
CA ILE A 429 4.00 26.26 17.33
C ILE A 429 5.48 26.18 17.73
N LEU A 430 6.41 26.03 16.79
CA LEU A 430 7.85 26.01 17.07
C LEU A 430 8.36 27.37 17.57
N ASN A 431 7.85 28.47 17.01
CA ASN A 431 8.22 29.83 17.40
C ASN A 431 7.66 30.23 18.78
N GLY A 432 6.62 29.54 19.26
CA GLY A 432 5.98 29.80 20.56
C GLY A 432 4.77 30.72 20.50
N ASP A 433 4.26 31.04 19.32
CA ASP A 433 3.11 31.93 19.11
C ASP A 433 1.83 31.42 19.80
N TYR A 434 1.79 30.12 20.12
CA TYR A 434 0.65 29.44 20.72
C TYR A 434 0.96 28.79 22.08
N ASP A 435 1.96 29.30 22.80
CA ASP A 435 2.35 28.76 24.11
C ASP A 435 1.26 28.95 25.19
N ASP A 436 0.44 30.01 25.10
CA ASP A 436 -0.64 30.30 26.04
C ASP A 436 -1.93 29.47 25.84
N MET A 437 -1.94 28.59 24.83
CA MET A 437 -3.09 27.74 24.49
C MET A 437 -3.03 26.37 25.19
N PRO A 438 -4.17 25.83 25.65
CA PRO A 438 -4.21 24.51 26.28
C PRO A 438 -3.93 23.39 25.27
N GLU A 439 -3.25 22.32 25.70
CA GLU A 439 -2.89 21.17 24.85
C GLU A 439 -4.11 20.54 24.15
N GLN A 440 -5.24 20.49 24.83
CA GLN A 440 -6.47 19.88 24.32
C GLN A 440 -7.08 20.63 23.13
N ALA A 441 -6.73 21.91 22.93
CA ALA A 441 -7.20 22.68 21.78
C ALA A 441 -6.61 22.16 20.46
N PHE A 442 -5.42 21.55 20.50
CA PHE A 442 -4.72 20.99 19.35
C PHE A 442 -5.18 19.59 18.97
N TYR A 443 -6.03 18.96 19.78
CA TYR A 443 -6.52 17.60 19.53
C TYR A 443 -7.65 17.58 18.49
N MET A 444 -7.55 16.70 17.50
CA MET A 444 -8.55 16.46 16.44
C MET A 444 -9.04 17.75 15.78
N CYS A 445 -8.10 18.59 15.34
CA CYS A 445 -8.36 19.80 14.56
C CYS A 445 -7.72 19.70 13.17
N GLY A 446 -8.24 20.47 12.20
CA GLY A 446 -7.59 20.65 10.90
C GLY A 446 -6.38 21.58 11.04
N GLY A 447 -6.55 22.83 10.61
CA GLY A 447 -5.53 23.88 10.72
C GLY A 447 -5.46 24.57 12.08
N ILE A 448 -4.54 25.53 12.18
CA ILE A 448 -4.29 26.28 13.41
C ILE A 448 -5.46 27.18 13.83
N GLU A 449 -6.23 27.69 12.86
CA GLU A 449 -7.38 28.55 13.14
C GLU A 449 -8.43 27.82 13.98
N GLU A 450 -8.72 26.55 13.67
CA GLU A 450 -9.64 25.72 14.45
C GLU A 450 -9.11 25.45 15.87
N ALA A 451 -7.80 25.29 16.03
CA ALA A 451 -7.20 25.15 17.35
C ALA A 451 -7.39 26.43 18.18
N ILE A 452 -7.23 27.61 17.56
CA ILE A 452 -7.48 28.91 18.20
C ILE A 452 -8.95 29.06 18.61
N GLU A 453 -9.88 28.68 17.74
CA GLU A 453 -11.32 28.71 18.04
C GLU A 453 -11.69 27.77 19.20
N LYS A 454 -11.16 26.54 19.18
CA LYS A 454 -11.34 25.59 20.29
C LYS A 454 -10.78 26.14 21.60
N ALA A 455 -9.57 26.72 21.60
CA ALA A 455 -8.99 27.33 22.80
C ALA A 455 -9.86 28.46 23.36
N LYS A 456 -10.42 29.32 22.49
CA LYS A 456 -11.36 30.38 22.90
C LYS A 456 -12.64 29.79 23.52
N ALA A 457 -13.20 28.75 22.91
CA ALA A 457 -14.40 28.08 23.41
C ALA A 457 -14.17 27.40 24.77
N MET A 458 -12.98 26.84 25.02
CA MET A 458 -12.60 26.25 26.30
C MET A 458 -12.47 27.31 27.39
N LYS A 459 -11.75 28.41 27.12
CA LYS A 459 -11.64 29.55 28.06
C LYS A 459 -13.03 30.16 28.39
N ALA A 460 -13.94 30.19 27.42
CA ALA A 460 -15.30 30.69 27.64
C ALA A 460 -16.18 29.74 28.49
N LYS A 461 -15.87 28.43 28.52
CA LYS A 461 -16.56 27.46 29.37
C LYS A 461 -16.00 27.40 30.79
N GLU A 462 -14.70 27.65 30.98
CA GLU A 462 -14.08 27.73 32.32
C GLU A 462 -14.41 29.04 33.06
N GLY A 463 -14.80 30.09 32.33
CA GLY A 463 -15.27 31.36 32.91
C GLY A 463 -16.74 31.38 33.32
N LYS A 464 -17.46 30.26 33.22
CA LYS A 464 -18.83 30.05 33.75
C LYS A 464 -18.77 29.01 34.86
#